data_AF-A0A8C4QSB6-F1
#
_entry.id   AF-A0A8C4QSB6-F1
#
_cell.length_a   1.000
_cell.length_b   1.000
_cell.length_c   1.000
_cell.angle_alpha   90.00
_cell.angle_beta   90.00
_cell.angle_gamma   90.00
#
_symmetry.space_group_name_H-M   'P 1'
#
loop_
_entity.id
_entity.type
_entity.pdbx_description
1 polymer ?
#
loop_
_entity_poly.entity_id
_entity_poly.type
_entity_poly.pdbx_seq_one_letter_code
_entity_poly.pdbx_strand_id
1 'polypeptide(L)'
;MVYKDTVVCRGSNEVNVTKNATRHAELVAADEVLSWCQKQSLAPDSVFPHTTLYVTVEPCIMCTAALRFLRIKAVVYGCRNERFGGCGSVLSVHSDNLPNTGKSYQCISGHRAQEAVDMLKSFYRGQNPHAPIPKAKKGAQLEGQT
;
A
#
# COMPACT_ATOMS: atom_id res chain seq x y z
N MET A 1 -2.42 -9.62 2.43
CA MET A 1 -3.88 -9.58 2.66
C MET A 1 -4.31 -10.84 3.41
N VAL A 2 -5.40 -10.76 4.17
CA VAL A 2 -5.94 -11.85 4.98
C VAL A 2 -7.37 -12.16 4.54
N TYR A 3 -7.65 -13.40 4.19
CA TYR A 3 -8.98 -13.91 3.82
C TYR A 3 -9.34 -15.05 4.78
N LYS A 4 -10.47 -14.92 5.50
CA LYS A 4 -10.94 -15.91 6.50
C LYS A 4 -9.82 -16.36 7.45
N ASP A 5 -9.21 -15.39 8.13
CA ASP A 5 -8.11 -15.58 9.11
C ASP A 5 -6.84 -16.24 8.55
N THR A 6 -6.76 -16.39 7.22
CA THR A 6 -5.59 -16.95 6.54
C THR A 6 -4.87 -15.87 5.75
N VAL A 7 -3.55 -15.79 5.93
CA VAL A 7 -2.70 -14.90 5.11
C VAL A 7 -2.60 -15.46 3.70
N VAL A 8 -3.23 -14.79 2.73
CA VAL A 8 -3.24 -15.23 1.32
C VAL A 8 -2.15 -14.57 0.47
N CYS A 9 -1.64 -13.40 0.90
CA CYS A 9 -0.52 -12.76 0.24
C CYS A 9 0.28 -11.85 1.17
N ARG A 10 1.52 -11.57 0.77
CA ARG A 10 2.39 -10.52 1.30
C ARG A 10 2.92 -9.73 0.11
N GLY A 11 3.01 -8.41 0.24
CA GLY A 11 3.47 -7.53 -0.82
C GLY A 11 4.19 -6.32 -0.25
N SER A 12 5.04 -5.72 -1.05
CA SER A 12 5.77 -4.48 -0.73
C SER A 12 5.79 -3.56 -1.94
N ASN A 13 6.30 -2.34 -1.79
CA ASN A 13 6.40 -1.42 -2.92
C ASN A 13 7.50 -1.88 -3.90
N GLU A 14 7.12 -2.11 -5.15
CA GLU A 14 7.98 -2.66 -6.21
C GLU A 14 8.25 -1.68 -7.35
N VAL A 15 7.91 -0.40 -7.18
CA VAL A 15 8.07 0.65 -8.21
C VAL A 15 9.48 0.64 -8.83
N ASN A 16 10.52 0.52 -8.01
CA ASN A 16 11.91 0.54 -8.49
C ASN A 16 12.28 -0.73 -9.27
N VAL A 17 11.88 -1.90 -8.78
CA VAL A 17 12.23 -3.20 -9.37
C VAL A 17 11.52 -3.39 -10.71
N THR A 18 10.25 -3.01 -10.76
CA THR A 18 9.39 -3.17 -11.94
C THR A 18 9.47 -1.99 -12.92
N LYS A 19 10.08 -0.87 -12.51
CA LYS A 19 10.08 0.41 -13.22
C LYS A 19 8.67 0.89 -13.58
N ASN A 20 7.71 0.57 -12.73
CA ASN A 20 6.31 0.92 -12.93
C ASN A 20 5.79 1.68 -11.70
N ALA A 21 5.38 2.93 -11.91
CA ALA A 21 4.90 3.83 -10.88
C ALA A 21 3.65 3.32 -10.14
N THR A 22 2.89 2.40 -10.73
CA THR A 22 1.68 1.86 -10.08
C THR A 22 1.96 0.69 -9.15
N ARG A 23 3.18 0.14 -9.11
CA ARG A 23 3.50 -1.06 -8.33
C ARG A 23 3.71 -0.76 -6.84
N HIS A 24 2.71 -0.14 -6.23
CA HIS A 24 2.60 0.05 -4.80
C HIS A 24 2.20 -1.26 -4.10
N ALA A 25 2.50 -1.35 -2.80
CA ALA A 25 2.32 -2.57 -2.01
C ALA A 25 0.88 -3.12 -2.07
N GLU A 26 -0.13 -2.25 -2.13
CA GLU A 26 -1.55 -2.64 -2.18
C GLU A 26 -1.92 -3.27 -3.52
N LEU A 27 -1.40 -2.72 -4.63
CA LEU A 27 -1.66 -3.27 -5.96
C LEU A 27 -0.88 -4.56 -6.21
N VAL A 28 0.37 -4.63 -5.73
CA VAL A 28 1.13 -5.89 -5.71
C VAL A 28 0.39 -6.95 -4.90
N ALA A 29 -0.11 -6.59 -3.71
CA ALA A 29 -0.88 -7.52 -2.88
C ALA A 29 -2.19 -7.96 -3.54
N ALA A 30 -2.87 -7.09 -4.29
CA ALA A 30 -4.08 -7.44 -5.04
C ALA A 30 -3.78 -8.43 -6.18
N ASP A 31 -2.70 -8.21 -6.95
CA ASP A 31 -2.26 -9.13 -8.01
C ASP A 31 -1.91 -10.52 -7.46
N GLU A 32 -1.26 -10.57 -6.30
CA GLU A 32 -0.97 -11.83 -5.60
C GLU A 32 -2.26 -12.53 -5.14
N VAL A 33 -3.27 -11.80 -4.67
CA VAL A 33 -4.58 -12.38 -4.35
C VAL A 33 -5.28 -12.91 -5.59
N LEU A 34 -5.22 -12.21 -6.72
CA LEU A 34 -5.78 -12.68 -7.98
C LEU A 34 -5.12 -13.98 -8.44
N SER A 35 -3.79 -14.04 -8.37
CA SER A 35 -2.99 -15.24 -8.68
C SER A 35 -3.31 -16.39 -7.73
N TRP A 36 -3.50 -16.10 -6.44
CA TRP A 36 -3.92 -17.08 -5.44
C TRP A 36 -5.34 -17.61 -5.74
N CYS A 37 -6.29 -16.73 -6.08
CA CYS A 37 -7.66 -17.13 -6.45
C CYS A 37 -7.64 -18.10 -7.64
N GLN A 38 -6.85 -17.81 -8.67
CA GLN A 38 -6.68 -18.68 -9.83
C GLN A 38 -6.17 -20.07 -9.43
N LYS A 39 -5.15 -20.14 -8.57
CA LYS A 39 -4.59 -21.41 -8.07
C LYS A 39 -5.61 -22.20 -7.25
N GLN A 40 -6.49 -21.52 -6.52
CA GLN A 40 -7.54 -22.15 -5.71
C GLN A 40 -8.86 -22.39 -6.47
N SER A 41 -8.93 -22.04 -7.76
CA SER A 41 -10.18 -22.06 -8.54
C SER A 41 -11.32 -21.27 -7.89
N LEU A 42 -11.00 -20.15 -7.24
CA LEU A 42 -11.96 -19.24 -6.61
C LEU A 42 -12.21 -18.02 -7.48
N ALA A 43 -13.45 -17.53 -7.51
CA ALA A 43 -13.78 -16.28 -8.17
C ALA A 43 -13.29 -15.10 -7.30
N PRO A 44 -12.48 -14.15 -7.83
CA PRO A 44 -12.00 -12.99 -7.08
C PRO A 44 -13.11 -12.17 -6.43
N ASP A 45 -14.25 -12.03 -7.12
CA ASP A 45 -15.44 -11.34 -6.64
C ASP A 45 -16.04 -11.96 -5.36
N SER A 46 -15.74 -13.23 -5.07
CA SER A 46 -16.14 -13.89 -3.82
C SER A 46 -15.10 -13.73 -2.69
N VAL A 47 -13.86 -13.37 -3.03
CA VAL A 47 -12.72 -13.34 -2.12
C VAL A 47 -12.49 -11.94 -1.56
N PHE A 48 -12.39 -10.91 -2.41
CA PHE A 48 -12.10 -9.54 -1.96
C PHE A 48 -13.11 -8.98 -0.94
N PRO A 49 -14.43 -9.22 -1.07
CA PRO A 49 -15.42 -8.78 -0.06
C PRO A 49 -15.24 -9.38 1.33
N HIS A 50 -14.43 -10.42 1.47
CA HIS A 50 -14.10 -11.09 2.74
C HIS A 50 -12.62 -10.95 3.12
N THR A 51 -11.89 -10.09 2.41
CA THR A 51 -10.45 -9.90 2.56
C THR A 51 -10.14 -8.59 3.26
N THR A 52 -9.28 -8.64 4.27
CA THR A 52 -8.75 -7.44 4.94
C THR A 52 -7.30 -7.20 4.51
N LEU A 53 -7.00 -5.98 4.09
CA LEU A 53 -5.63 -5.53 3.83
C LEU A 53 -5.03 -4.94 5.11
N TYR A 54 -3.81 -5.34 5.44
CA TYR A 54 -2.98 -4.72 6.46
C TYR A 54 -1.79 -4.06 5.77
N VAL A 55 -1.60 -2.76 5.97
CA VAL A 55 -0.55 -1.97 5.33
C VAL A 55 0.08 -1.01 6.34
N THR A 56 1.37 -0.72 6.22
CA THR A 56 2.08 0.11 7.22
C THR A 56 1.72 1.58 7.13
N VAL A 57 1.53 2.08 5.90
CA VAL A 57 1.19 3.47 5.60
C VAL A 57 -0.21 3.52 5.00
N GLU A 58 -0.98 4.55 5.31
CA GLU A 58 -2.28 4.81 4.70
C GLU A 58 -2.19 4.75 3.16
N PRO A 59 -3.09 3.99 2.50
CA PRO A 59 -3.09 3.89 1.06
C PRO A 59 -3.23 5.23 0.36
N CYS A 60 -2.50 5.40 -0.73
CA CYS A 60 -2.65 6.61 -1.53
C CYS A 60 -4.01 6.63 -2.25
N ILE A 61 -4.38 7.77 -2.83
CA ILE A 61 -5.62 7.96 -3.60
C ILE A 61 -5.82 6.86 -4.66
N MET A 62 -4.78 6.56 -5.45
CA MET A 62 -4.81 5.50 -6.48
C MET A 62 -5.14 4.12 -5.88
N CYS A 63 -4.38 3.71 -4.86
CA CYS A 63 -4.58 2.40 -4.22
C CYS A 63 -5.96 2.31 -3.58
N THR A 64 -6.43 3.39 -2.94
CA THR A 64 -7.75 3.46 -2.31
C THR A 64 -8.86 3.28 -3.35
N ALA A 65 -8.77 3.97 -4.50
CA ALA A 65 -9.75 3.83 -5.57
C ALA A 65 -9.76 2.41 -6.15
N ALA A 66 -8.60 1.80 -6.38
CA ALA A 66 -8.49 0.42 -6.86
C ALA A 66 -9.16 -0.58 -5.90
N LEU A 67 -8.94 -0.42 -4.59
CA LEU A 67 -9.55 -1.24 -3.57
C LEU A 67 -11.09 -1.12 -3.51
N ARG A 68 -11.65 0.05 -3.86
CA ARG A 68 -13.12 0.20 -4.04
C ARG A 68 -13.65 -0.61 -5.21
N PHE A 69 -12.94 -0.60 -6.34
CA PHE A 69 -13.32 -1.39 -7.51
C PHE A 69 -13.27 -2.90 -7.21
N LEU A 70 -12.29 -3.33 -6.41
CA LEU A 70 -12.17 -4.70 -5.92
C LEU A 70 -13.18 -5.05 -4.82
N ARG A 71 -13.90 -4.07 -4.27
CA ARG A 71 -14.91 -4.25 -3.20
C ARG A 71 -14.31 -4.92 -1.95
N ILE A 72 -13.09 -4.51 -1.57
CA ILE A 72 -12.43 -5.07 -0.39
C ILE A 72 -13.27 -4.89 0.88
N LYS A 73 -13.17 -5.82 1.84
CA LYS A 73 -13.88 -5.72 3.12
C LYS A 73 -13.44 -4.51 3.93
N ALA A 74 -12.14 -4.41 4.17
CA ALA A 74 -11.55 -3.41 5.05
C ALA A 74 -10.05 -3.23 4.78
N VAL A 75 -9.55 -2.07 5.18
CA VAL A 75 -8.12 -1.75 5.23
C VAL A 75 -7.76 -1.34 6.64
N VAL A 76 -6.74 -1.98 7.19
CA VAL A 76 -6.10 -1.61 8.46
C VAL A 76 -4.74 -1.02 8.12
N TYR A 77 -4.46 0.18 8.60
CA TYR A 77 -3.18 0.83 8.38
C TYR A 77 -2.56 1.41 9.64
N GLY A 78 -1.22 1.52 9.61
CA GLY A 78 -0.45 2.08 10.71
C GLY A 78 -0.49 3.60 10.74
N CYS A 79 0.43 4.23 10.02
CA CYS A 79 0.58 5.68 10.02
C CYS A 79 -0.18 6.35 8.87
N ARG A 80 -0.51 7.63 9.06
CA ARG A 80 -1.20 8.46 8.05
C ARG A 80 -0.27 8.82 6.89
N ASN A 81 -0.84 9.04 5.72
CA ASN A 81 -0.13 9.51 4.54
C ASN A 81 -0.52 10.96 4.25
N GLU A 82 0.24 11.89 4.85
CA GLU A 82 -0.06 13.32 4.82
C GLU A 82 0.02 13.95 3.42
N ARG A 83 0.73 13.30 2.48
CA ARG A 83 0.95 13.85 1.14
C ARG A 83 -0.01 13.30 0.10
N PHE A 84 -0.44 12.04 0.23
CA PHE A 84 -1.17 11.34 -0.83
C PHE A 84 -2.33 10.45 -0.32
N GLY A 85 -2.64 10.48 0.98
CA GLY A 85 -3.59 9.55 1.62
C GLY A 85 -5.01 9.65 1.08
N GLY A 86 -5.57 8.50 0.68
CA GLY A 86 -6.93 8.37 0.17
C GLY A 86 -7.95 7.90 1.22
N CYS A 87 -7.52 7.66 2.47
CA CYS A 87 -8.38 7.20 3.54
C CYS A 87 -8.72 8.30 4.57
N GLY A 88 -8.59 9.57 4.19
CA GLY A 88 -8.97 10.74 4.99
C GLY A 88 -7.82 11.69 5.32
N SER A 89 -6.55 11.39 4.98
CA SER A 89 -5.47 12.37 5.16
C SER A 89 -5.44 13.47 4.11
N VAL A 90 -5.68 13.13 2.83
CA VAL A 90 -5.83 14.13 1.76
C VAL A 90 -7.23 14.08 1.19
N LEU A 91 -7.69 12.90 0.79
CA LEU A 91 -9.05 12.66 0.33
C LEU A 91 -9.67 11.47 1.08
N SER A 92 -11.00 11.41 1.12
CA SER A 92 -11.76 10.34 1.76
C SER A 92 -12.34 9.36 0.73
N VAL A 93 -11.55 9.00 -0.29
CA VAL A 93 -12.00 8.15 -1.42
C VAL A 93 -12.67 6.86 -0.94
N HIS A 94 -12.16 6.24 0.12
CA HIS A 94 -12.74 5.00 0.69
C HIS A 94 -14.20 5.11 1.14
N SER A 95 -14.66 6.30 1.55
CA SER A 95 -15.98 6.52 2.18
C SER A 95 -16.87 7.52 1.42
N ASP A 96 -16.28 8.42 0.64
CA ASP A 96 -17.01 9.42 -0.13
C ASP A 96 -18.04 8.78 -1.09
N ASN A 97 -19.16 9.49 -1.28
CA ASN A 97 -20.18 9.10 -2.24
C ASN A 97 -19.73 9.48 -3.65
N LEU A 98 -19.10 8.52 -4.33
CA LEU A 98 -18.56 8.66 -5.67
C LEU A 98 -19.33 7.72 -6.61
N PRO A 99 -20.25 8.23 -7.44
CA PRO A 99 -21.04 7.40 -8.35
C PRO A 99 -20.14 6.66 -9.34
N ASN A 100 -20.46 5.39 -9.62
CA ASN A 100 -19.75 4.54 -10.58
C ASN A 100 -18.27 4.21 -10.24
N THR A 101 -17.81 4.42 -9.01
CA THR A 101 -16.41 4.14 -8.61
C THR A 101 -16.28 3.05 -7.54
N GLY A 102 -17.04 1.95 -7.69
CA GLY A 102 -16.99 0.81 -6.76
C GLY A 102 -17.63 1.08 -5.38
N LYS A 103 -17.38 0.18 -4.43
CA LYS A 103 -18.05 0.17 -3.11
C LYS A 103 -17.16 0.80 -2.03
N SER A 104 -17.74 1.59 -1.14
CA SER A 104 -17.06 2.04 0.07
C SER A 104 -16.68 0.88 0.98
N TYR A 105 -15.64 1.07 1.79
CA TYR A 105 -15.13 0.04 2.69
C TYR A 105 -14.60 0.66 3.98
N GLN A 106 -14.42 -0.16 5.02
CA GLN A 106 -13.94 0.32 6.32
C GLN A 106 -12.44 0.54 6.32
N CYS A 107 -12.01 1.67 6.90
CA CYS A 107 -10.61 2.00 7.15
C CYS A 107 -10.36 2.11 8.65
N ILE A 108 -9.37 1.37 9.15
CA ILE A 108 -8.96 1.37 10.55
C ILE A 108 -7.52 1.89 10.62
N SER A 109 -7.35 3.08 11.19
CA SER A 109 -6.05 3.73 11.34
C SER A 109 -5.38 3.39 12.67
N GLY A 110 -4.06 3.58 12.75
CA GLY A 110 -3.33 3.58 14.02
C GLY A 110 -2.69 2.25 14.40
N HIS A 111 -2.88 1.19 13.61
CA HIS A 111 -2.38 -0.14 13.96
C HIS A 111 -0.86 -0.21 13.86
N ARG A 112 -0.16 -0.28 15.00
CA ARG A 112 1.32 -0.20 15.09
C ARG A 112 1.87 1.06 14.39
N ALA A 113 1.15 2.19 14.51
CA ALA A 113 1.48 3.43 13.81
C ALA A 113 2.91 3.93 14.10
N GLN A 114 3.34 3.84 15.36
CA GLN A 114 4.69 4.27 15.75
C GLN A 114 5.76 3.50 14.97
N GLU A 115 5.63 2.18 14.90
CA GLU A 115 6.57 1.34 14.15
C GLU A 115 6.56 1.64 12.65
N ALA A 116 5.38 1.92 12.08
CA ALA A 116 5.27 2.32 10.69
C ALA A 116 5.97 3.66 10.40
N VAL A 117 5.82 4.63 11.29
CA VAL A 117 6.54 5.92 11.20
C VAL A 117 8.05 5.70 11.30
N ASP A 118 8.50 4.84 12.22
CA ASP A 118 9.93 4.60 12.42
C ASP A 118 10.57 3.85 11.23
N MET A 119 9.83 2.96 10.58
CA MET A 119 10.23 2.38 9.29
C MET A 119 10.39 3.45 8.19
N LEU A 120 9.44 4.39 8.05
CA LEU A 120 9.54 5.49 7.09
C LEU A 120 10.73 6.41 7.38
N LYS A 121 10.94 6.77 8.65
CA LYS A 121 12.10 7.58 9.05
C LYS A 121 13.42 6.89 8.71
N SER A 122 13.51 5.58 8.96
CA SER A 122 14.69 4.78 8.63
C SER A 122 14.96 4.76 7.12
N PHE A 123 13.89 4.68 6.30
CA PHE A 123 14.00 4.79 4.85
C PHE A 123 14.55 6.14 4.39
N TYR A 124 14.00 7.26 4.89
CA TYR A 124 14.47 8.61 4.49
C TYR A 124 15.87 8.96 5.01
N ARG A 125 16.28 8.37 6.14
CA ARG A 125 17.67 8.48 6.64
C ARG A 125 18.67 7.64 5.86
N GLY A 126 18.24 6.85 4.88
CA GLY A 126 19.10 5.93 4.14
C GLY A 126 19.59 4.75 4.98
N GLN A 127 18.93 4.48 6.11
CA GLN A 127 19.27 3.39 7.03
C GLN A 127 18.46 2.12 6.74
N ASN A 128 17.70 2.08 5.64
CA ASN A 128 16.96 0.89 5.23
C ASN A 128 17.96 -0.19 4.78
N PRO A 129 18.07 -1.34 5.48
CA PRO A 129 18.99 -2.41 5.11
C PRO A 129 18.65 -3.05 3.75
N HIS A 130 17.44 -2.83 3.24
CA HIS A 130 16.99 -3.29 1.94
C HIS A 130 17.15 -2.23 0.82
N ALA A 131 17.64 -1.04 1.14
CA ALA A 131 17.93 -0.05 0.10
C ALA A 131 19.11 -0.53 -0.76
N PRO A 132 19.03 -0.42 -2.09
CA PRO A 132 20.19 -0.68 -2.93
C PRO A 132 21.31 0.29 -2.56
N ILE A 133 22.55 -0.20 -2.56
CA ILE A 133 23.74 0.62 -2.28
C ILE A 133 23.69 1.84 -3.21
N PRO A 134 23.70 3.07 -2.67
CA PRO A 134 23.67 4.26 -3.49
C PRO A 134 24.82 4.22 -4.49
N LYS A 135 24.50 4.25 -5.79
CA LYS A 135 25.55 4.43 -6.79
C LYS A 135 26.13 5.82 -6.58
N ALA A 136 27.40 5.91 -6.18
CA ALA A 136 28.09 7.18 -6.09
C ALA A 136 27.92 7.92 -7.43
N LYS A 137 27.35 9.14 -7.40
CA LYS A 137 27.33 9.99 -8.59
C LYS A 137 28.78 10.28 -8.95
N LYS A 138 29.27 9.76 -10.08
CA LYS A 138 30.51 10.25 -10.68
C LYS A 138 30.30 11.75 -10.95
N GLY A 139 30.97 12.60 -10.18
CA GLY A 139 31.03 14.04 -10.45
C GLY A 139 30.22 14.97 -9.53
N ALA A 140 29.60 14.51 -8.44
CA ALA A 140 29.11 15.45 -7.43
C ALA A 140 30.28 15.87 -6.53
N GLN A 141 31.00 16.92 -6.92
CA GLN A 141 31.78 17.70 -5.95
C GLN A 141 30.78 18.18 -4.90
N LEU A 142 30.93 17.69 -3.67
CA LEU A 142 30.34 18.33 -2.51
C LEU A 142 31.11 19.63 -2.31
N GLU A 143 30.62 20.72 -2.92
CA GLU A 143 31.00 22.05 -2.46
C GLU A 143 30.52 22.18 -1.02
N GLY A 144 31.50 22.34 -0.12
CA GLY A 144 31.24 22.59 1.28
C GLY A 144 30.71 24.00 1.53
N GLN A 145 30.18 24.16 2.75
CA GLN A 145 29.87 25.41 3.45
C GLN A 145 28.59 26.09 2.94
N THR A 146 27.58 26.35 3.78
CA THR A 146 27.62 26.94 5.13
C THR A 146 26.53 26.36 6.04
#